data_AF-A0A662WE73-F1
#
_entry.id   AF-A0A662WE73-F1
#
_cell.length_a   1.000
_cell.length_b   1.000
_cell.length_c   1.000
_cell.angle_alpha   90.00
_cell.angle_beta   90.00
_cell.angle_gamma   90.00
#
_symmetry.space_group_name_H-M   'P 1'
#
loop_
_entity.id
_entity.type
_entity.pdbx_description
1 polymer ?
#
loop_
_entity_poly.entity_id
_entity_poly.type
_entity_poly.pdbx_seq_one_letter_code
_entity_poly.pdbx_strand_id
1 'polypeptide(L)'
;MYDARNYQEGPFAKFSLYDTSILAAVEPFLAHSQAPNLNVKKLHALDIKFSPDGNQLLVTTNRGMFLHLDAFEGQLTHLFKEHVASQRGDIQLGSCYSADGAYALTGSEDGRVFVYKSSTGELVHTLPQGHSGPVVDLQWNPQRHLLASAGGNSTVFWSAVGV
;
A
#
# COMPACT_ATOMS: atom_id res chain seq x y z
N MET A 1 12.61 -19.84 13.44
CA MET A 1 11.96 -18.86 14.33
C MET A 1 13.06 -17.92 14.78
N TYR A 2 13.10 -16.70 14.24
CA TYR A 2 14.21 -15.76 14.47
C TYR A 2 14.18 -15.26 15.92
N ASP A 3 15.36 -15.17 16.53
CA ASP A 3 15.52 -14.83 17.94
C ASP A 3 15.80 -13.33 18.10
N ALA A 4 14.80 -12.59 18.57
CA ALA A 4 14.89 -11.16 18.85
C ALA A 4 15.87 -10.79 20.00
N ARG A 5 16.55 -11.78 20.63
CA ARG A 5 17.46 -11.57 21.78
C ARG A 5 18.88 -11.13 21.42
N ASN A 6 19.30 -11.14 20.15
CA ASN A 6 20.67 -10.80 19.74
C ASN A 6 20.86 -9.37 19.17
N TYR A 7 19.86 -8.49 19.29
CA TYR A 7 19.97 -7.10 18.87
C TYR A 7 20.55 -6.23 20.00
N GLN A 8 21.72 -5.64 19.75
CA GLN A 8 22.52 -4.89 20.73
C GLN A 8 21.91 -3.52 21.14
N GLU A 9 20.78 -3.08 20.58
CA GLU A 9 20.23 -1.71 20.80
C GLU A 9 18.74 -1.65 21.24
N GLY A 10 18.28 -2.63 22.02
CA GLY A 10 16.94 -2.59 22.66
C GLY A 10 15.80 -3.17 21.82
N PRO A 11 14.58 -3.33 22.39
CA PRO A 11 13.57 -4.29 21.92
C PRO A 11 12.81 -3.93 20.63
N PHE A 12 13.21 -2.90 19.90
CA PHE A 12 12.47 -2.42 18.73
C PHE A 12 13.39 -2.11 17.56
N ALA A 13 13.24 -2.84 16.46
CA ALA A 13 13.72 -2.38 15.16
C ALA A 13 12.85 -1.20 14.72
N LYS A 14 13.47 -0.04 14.51
CA LYS A 14 12.81 1.14 13.94
C LYS A 14 13.36 1.38 12.55
N PHE A 15 12.52 1.21 11.54
CA PHE A 15 12.80 1.71 10.20
C PHE A 15 12.08 3.05 10.00
N SER A 16 12.67 3.93 9.20
CA SER A 16 12.13 5.25 8.92
C SER A 16 11.70 5.30 7.46
N LEU A 17 10.56 5.94 7.15
CA LEU A 17 10.25 6.30 5.76
C LEU A 17 11.28 7.27 5.15
N TYR A 18 12.12 7.86 6.00
CA TYR A 18 13.26 8.70 5.63
C TYR A 18 14.58 7.92 5.57
N ASP A 19 14.54 6.59 5.62
CA ASP A 19 15.71 5.78 5.27
C ASP A 19 16.12 6.11 3.82
N THR A 20 17.43 6.16 3.57
CA THR A 20 17.98 6.57 2.28
C THR A 20 17.47 5.70 1.13
N SER A 21 17.30 4.40 1.36
CA SER A 21 16.80 3.47 0.34
C SER A 21 15.36 3.75 -0.07
N ILE A 22 14.49 4.02 0.92
CA ILE A 22 13.09 4.37 0.71
C ILE A 22 13.00 5.75 0.07
N LEU A 23 13.74 6.74 0.57
CA LEU A 23 13.75 8.10 0.01
C LEU A 23 14.15 8.11 -1.46
N ALA A 24 15.22 7.41 -1.82
CA ALA A 24 15.66 7.31 -3.21
C ALA A 24 14.56 6.73 -4.13
N ALA A 25 13.76 5.79 -3.64
CA ALA A 25 12.66 5.21 -4.38
C ALA A 25 11.45 6.15 -4.48
N VAL A 26 11.14 6.92 -3.44
CA VAL A 26 9.93 7.78 -3.40
C VAL A 26 10.16 9.19 -3.95
N GLU A 27 11.38 9.72 -3.88
CA GLU A 27 11.72 11.09 -4.26
C GLU A 27 11.32 11.46 -5.70
N PRO A 28 11.52 10.59 -6.72
CA PRO A 28 11.02 10.87 -8.07
C PRO A 28 9.51 11.14 -8.09
N PHE A 29 8.71 10.54 -7.21
CA PHE A 29 7.26 10.73 -7.16
C PHE A 29 6.84 11.93 -6.32
N LEU A 30 7.69 12.36 -5.39
CA LEU A 30 7.48 13.58 -4.61
C LEU A 30 7.78 14.84 -5.43
N ALA A 31 8.79 14.79 -6.33
CA ALA A 31 9.26 15.94 -7.11
C ALA A 31 8.28 16.42 -8.21
N HIS A 32 7.40 15.55 -8.70
CA HIS A 32 6.39 15.92 -9.71
C HIS A 32 5.21 16.73 -9.13
N SER A 33 5.15 16.92 -7.80
CA SER A 33 4.30 17.91 -7.15
C SER A 33 4.98 19.28 -7.20
N GLN A 34 4.99 19.92 -8.37
CA GLN A 34 5.46 21.30 -8.51
C GLN A 34 4.47 22.28 -7.85
N ALA A 35 4.58 22.45 -6.54
CA ALA A 35 4.10 23.63 -5.84
C ALA A 35 5.35 24.36 -5.28
N PRO A 36 5.83 25.42 -5.95
CA PRO A 36 7.16 26.01 -5.70
C PRO A 36 7.35 26.68 -4.33
N ASN A 37 6.37 26.61 -3.42
CA ASN A 37 6.41 27.24 -2.09
C ASN A 37 5.83 26.38 -0.94
N LEU A 38 5.64 25.07 -1.12
CA LEU A 38 5.21 24.22 -0.01
C LEU A 38 6.43 23.66 0.71
N ASN A 39 6.58 23.97 2.00
CA ASN A 39 7.27 23.10 2.96
C ASN A 39 7.08 21.66 2.52
N VAL A 40 8.16 20.94 2.16
CA VAL A 40 8.07 19.56 1.66
C VAL A 40 7.19 18.78 2.63
N LYS A 41 5.92 18.60 2.26
CA LYS A 41 4.91 18.04 3.16
C LYS A 41 5.37 16.62 3.44
N LYS A 42 5.72 16.38 4.71
CA LYS A 42 6.35 15.16 5.20
C LYS A 42 5.57 13.93 4.71
N LEU A 43 6.30 12.89 4.31
CA LEU A 43 5.72 11.59 3.99
C LEU A 43 5.38 10.90 5.32
N HIS A 44 4.13 10.47 5.45
CA HIS A 44 3.61 9.84 6.66
C HIS A 44 3.01 8.48 6.31
N ALA A 45 3.30 7.46 7.13
CA ALA A 45 2.56 6.22 7.11
C ALA A 45 1.18 6.44 7.74
N LEU A 46 0.13 5.90 7.12
CA LEU A 46 -1.26 6.01 7.56
C LEU A 46 -1.85 4.67 7.98
N ASP A 47 -1.39 3.57 7.37
CA ASP A 47 -1.82 2.22 7.71
C ASP A 47 -0.70 1.22 7.42
N ILE A 48 -0.74 0.08 8.10
CA ILE A 48 0.19 -1.05 7.94
C ILE A 48 -0.57 -2.37 7.94
N LYS A 49 -0.15 -3.30 7.09
CA LYS A 49 -0.70 -4.68 7.00
C LYS A 49 0.43 -5.68 6.81
N PHE A 50 0.48 -6.71 7.64
CA PHE A 50 1.30 -7.88 7.35
C PHE A 50 0.65 -8.71 6.25
N SER A 51 1.46 -9.35 5.40
CA SER A 51 1.00 -10.47 4.60
C SER A 51 0.53 -11.61 5.51
N PRO A 52 -0.36 -12.51 5.06
CA PRO A 52 -0.88 -13.60 5.88
C PRO A 52 0.21 -14.54 6.45
N ASP A 53 1.31 -14.71 5.71
CA ASP A 53 2.47 -15.50 6.14
C ASP A 53 3.45 -14.70 7.03
N GLY A 54 3.23 -13.39 7.19
CA GLY A 54 4.04 -12.48 7.99
C GLY A 54 5.38 -12.07 7.36
N ASN A 55 5.66 -12.48 6.12
CA ASN A 55 6.95 -12.23 5.47
C ASN A 55 7.07 -10.84 4.85
N GLN A 56 5.95 -10.20 4.54
CA GLN A 56 5.91 -8.89 3.90
C GLN A 56 5.06 -7.90 4.71
N LEU A 57 5.39 -6.62 4.60
CA LEU A 57 4.67 -5.52 5.19
C LEU A 57 4.22 -4.55 4.11
N LEU A 58 2.92 -4.26 4.05
CA LEU A 58 2.37 -3.23 3.19
C LEU A 58 2.11 -1.98 4.02
N VAL A 59 2.71 -0.86 3.63
CA VAL A 59 2.57 0.44 4.29
C VAL A 59 1.90 1.42 3.34
N THR A 60 0.77 1.97 3.76
CA THR A 60 0.08 3.04 3.02
C THR A 60 0.60 4.40 3.47
N THR A 61 0.83 5.31 2.52
CA THR A 61 1.27 6.68 2.82
C THR A 61 0.19 7.73 2.54
N ASN A 62 0.35 8.93 3.11
CA ASN A 62 -0.47 10.12 2.80
C ASN A 62 -0.35 10.65 1.38
N ARG A 63 0.47 10.02 0.53
CA ARG A 63 0.68 10.40 -0.87
C ARG A 63 0.08 9.40 -1.85
N GLY A 64 -0.77 8.49 -1.38
CA GLY A 64 -1.33 7.42 -2.20
C GLY A 64 -0.28 6.43 -2.72
N MET A 65 0.90 6.42 -2.10
CA MET A 65 1.96 5.45 -2.38
C MET A 65 1.84 4.30 -1.38
N PHE A 66 2.07 3.08 -1.86
CA PHE A 66 2.13 1.90 -1.03
C PHE A 66 3.53 1.30 -1.09
N LEU A 67 4.15 1.17 0.08
CA LEU A 67 5.46 0.55 0.22
C LEU A 67 5.26 -0.90 0.59
N HIS A 68 5.83 -1.79 -0.20
CA HIS A 68 5.89 -3.21 0.11
C HIS A 68 7.30 -3.52 0.60
N LEU A 69 7.41 -3.94 1.85
CA LEU A 69 8.67 -4.13 2.55
C LEU A 69 8.84 -5.59 2.95
N ASP A 70 10.08 -6.04 3.04
CA ASP A 70 10.41 -7.23 3.82
C ASP A 70 10.08 -6.97 5.31
N ALA A 71 9.31 -7.86 5.92
CA ALA A 71 8.83 -7.68 7.28
C ALA A 71 9.91 -7.85 8.37
N PHE A 72 11.02 -8.50 8.05
CA PHE A 72 12.10 -8.79 8.99
C PHE A 72 13.23 -7.77 8.90
N GLU A 73 13.59 -7.39 7.68
CA GLU A 73 14.72 -6.50 7.42
C GLU A 73 14.26 -5.05 7.18
N GLY A 74 12.96 -4.82 6.93
CA GLY A 74 12.40 -3.50 6.66
C GLY A 74 12.82 -2.91 5.31
N GLN A 75 13.41 -3.73 4.44
CA GLN A 75 13.88 -3.31 3.12
C GLN A 75 12.71 -3.11 2.17
N LEU A 76 12.75 -2.03 1.40
CA LEU A 76 11.78 -1.81 0.33
C LEU A 76 11.98 -2.83 -0.79
N THR A 77 11.00 -3.71 -0.96
CA THR A 77 10.99 -4.67 -2.06
C THR A 77 10.28 -4.09 -3.27
N HIS A 78 9.10 -3.50 -3.08
CA HIS A 78 8.32 -2.91 -4.18
C HIS A 78 7.66 -1.58 -3.78
N LEU A 79 7.45 -0.73 -4.78
CA LEU A 79 6.71 0.51 -4.67
C LEU A 79 5.51 0.49 -5.62
N PHE A 80 4.29 0.48 -5.07
CA PHE A 80 3.06 0.52 -5.87
C PHE A 80 2.57 1.97 -6.01
N LYS A 81 2.49 2.43 -7.25
CA LYS A 81 2.36 3.86 -7.61
C LYS A 81 1.40 4.16 -8.76
N GLU A 82 0.65 3.16 -9.24
CA GLU A 82 -0.24 3.31 -10.40
C GLU A 82 -1.48 4.19 -10.10
N HIS A 83 -1.60 4.67 -8.86
CA HIS A 83 -2.63 5.60 -8.43
C HIS A 83 -2.34 6.99 -8.99
N VAL A 84 -3.33 7.60 -9.64
CA VAL A 84 -3.25 8.99 -10.09
C VAL A 84 -3.15 9.86 -8.83
N ALA A 85 -1.92 10.24 -8.46
CA ALA A 85 -1.65 11.12 -7.34
C ALA A 85 -2.43 12.41 -7.54
N SER A 86 -3.51 12.63 -6.79
CA SER A 86 -4.16 13.92 -6.89
C SER A 86 -3.34 14.94 -6.13
N GLN A 87 -3.33 16.13 -6.69
CA GLN A 87 -2.81 17.32 -6.03
C GLN A 87 -3.69 17.75 -4.83
N ARG A 88 -4.75 16.98 -4.47
CA ARG A 88 -5.72 17.36 -3.43
C ARG A 88 -5.24 17.14 -1.99
N GLY A 89 -4.05 16.59 -1.78
CA GLY A 89 -3.43 16.52 -0.46
C GLY A 89 -3.58 15.16 0.21
N ASP A 90 -3.45 15.15 1.53
CA ASP A 90 -3.23 13.95 2.34
C ASP A 90 -4.48 13.05 2.35
N ILE A 91 -4.49 11.97 1.55
CA ILE A 91 -5.61 11.01 1.44
C ILE A 91 -5.11 9.63 1.87
N GLN A 92 -5.87 8.98 2.75
CA GLN A 92 -5.68 7.57 3.11
C GLN A 92 -6.43 6.69 2.11
N LEU A 93 -5.68 5.89 1.35
CA LEU A 93 -6.24 4.89 0.45
C LEU A 93 -6.22 3.51 1.13
N GLY A 94 -7.22 2.69 0.83
CA GLY A 94 -7.33 1.34 1.39
C GLY A 94 -6.27 0.40 0.82
N SER A 95 -5.85 -0.59 1.61
CA SER A 95 -5.07 -1.71 1.12
C SER A 95 -5.34 -3.00 1.90
N CYS A 96 -5.14 -4.14 1.26
CA CYS A 96 -5.23 -5.45 1.91
C CYS A 96 -4.41 -6.51 1.16
N TYR A 97 -4.25 -7.66 1.77
CA TYR A 97 -3.77 -8.87 1.10
C TYR A 97 -4.93 -9.81 0.81
N SER A 98 -4.78 -10.58 -0.27
CA SER A 98 -5.50 -11.84 -0.45
C SER A 98 -5.18 -12.84 0.66
N ALA A 99 -6.08 -13.81 0.89
CA ALA A 99 -5.98 -14.74 2.01
C ALA A 99 -4.73 -15.63 2.00
N ASP A 100 -4.22 -15.96 0.81
CA ASP A 100 -3.00 -16.74 0.60
C ASP A 100 -1.74 -15.86 0.51
N GLY A 101 -1.90 -14.53 0.55
CA GLY A 101 -0.81 -13.58 0.42
C GLY A 101 -0.22 -13.48 -1.00
N ALA A 102 -0.83 -14.14 -2.00
CA ALA A 102 -0.31 -14.12 -3.37
C ALA A 102 -0.45 -12.73 -4.02
N TYR A 103 -1.45 -11.97 -3.56
CA TYR A 103 -1.77 -10.64 -4.06
C TYR A 103 -1.87 -9.59 -2.96
N ALA A 104 -1.34 -8.41 -3.25
CA ALA A 104 -1.57 -7.16 -2.54
C ALA A 104 -2.53 -6.30 -3.36
N LEU A 105 -3.55 -5.75 -2.69
CA LEU A 105 -4.58 -4.94 -3.31
C LEU A 105 -4.53 -3.53 -2.76
N THR A 106 -4.65 -2.53 -3.63
CA THR A 106 -4.59 -1.12 -3.25
C THR A 106 -5.72 -0.33 -3.88
N GLY A 107 -6.30 0.57 -3.11
CA GLY A 107 -7.33 1.50 -3.54
C GLY A 107 -6.74 2.69 -4.26
N SER A 108 -7.54 3.35 -5.08
CA SER A 108 -7.13 4.51 -5.88
C SER A 108 -8.04 5.71 -5.63
N GLU A 109 -7.50 6.90 -5.87
CA GLU A 109 -8.27 8.16 -5.81
C GLU A 109 -9.38 8.24 -6.87
N ASP A 110 -9.17 7.59 -8.01
CA ASP A 110 -10.15 7.53 -9.11
C ASP A 110 -11.24 6.47 -8.89
N GLY A 111 -11.26 5.80 -7.74
CA GLY A 111 -12.29 4.82 -7.40
C GLY A 111 -12.07 3.43 -7.98
N ARG A 112 -10.86 3.15 -8.49
CA ARG A 112 -10.42 1.81 -8.91
C ARG A 112 -9.68 1.08 -7.80
N VAL A 113 -9.50 -0.22 -8.02
CA VAL A 113 -8.66 -1.09 -7.20
C VAL A 113 -7.60 -1.72 -8.11
N PHE A 114 -6.36 -1.72 -7.65
CA PHE A 114 -5.24 -2.38 -8.33
C PHE A 114 -4.85 -3.64 -7.58
N VAL A 115 -4.43 -4.66 -8.32
CA VAL A 115 -4.06 -5.98 -7.80
C VAL A 115 -2.64 -6.28 -8.26
N TYR A 116 -1.73 -6.40 -7.30
CA TYR A 116 -0.32 -6.69 -7.52
C TYR A 116 0.00 -8.10 -7.08
N LYS A 117 0.84 -8.80 -7.83
CA LYS A 117 1.44 -10.06 -7.36
C LYS A 117 2.47 -9.74 -6.28
N SER A 118 2.24 -10.17 -5.04
CA SER A 118 3.06 -9.77 -3.88
C SER A 118 4.53 -10.17 -4.02
N SER A 119 4.81 -11.31 -4.66
CA SER A 119 6.19 -11.80 -4.84
C SER A 119 7.02 -10.97 -5.81
N THR A 120 6.39 -10.43 -6.88
CA THR A 120 7.11 -9.74 -7.96
C THR A 120 6.85 -8.23 -7.99
N GLY A 121 5.83 -7.77 -7.27
CA GLY A 121 5.35 -6.39 -7.32
C GLY A 121 4.68 -6.00 -8.63
N GLU A 122 4.43 -6.97 -9.52
CA GLU A 122 3.83 -6.73 -10.83
C GLU A 122 2.34 -6.45 -10.71
N LEU A 123 1.87 -5.39 -11.37
CA LEU A 123 0.43 -5.12 -11.52
C LEU A 123 -0.18 -6.19 -12.45
N VAL A 124 -1.01 -7.06 -11.90
CA VAL A 124 -1.65 -8.14 -12.66
C VAL A 124 -3.07 -7.79 -13.12
N HIS A 125 -3.80 -7.01 -12.32
CA HIS A 125 -5.16 -6.57 -12.66
C HIS A 125 -5.44 -5.16 -12.18
N THR A 126 -6.22 -4.44 -12.99
CA THR A 126 -6.91 -3.21 -12.59
C THR A 126 -8.39 -3.52 -12.60
N LEU A 127 -9.03 -3.53 -11.42
CA LEU A 127 -10.47 -3.71 -11.34
C LEU A 127 -11.17 -2.47 -11.92
N PRO A 128 -12.33 -2.65 -12.59
CA PRO A 128 -13.10 -1.54 -13.14
C PRO A 128 -13.40 -0.46 -12.09
N GLN A 129 -13.70 0.75 -12.54
CA GLN A 129 -14.09 1.83 -11.63
C GLN A 129 -15.42 1.49 -10.93
N GLY A 130 -15.34 1.16 -9.63
CA GLY A 130 -16.50 0.80 -8.81
C GLY A 130 -17.00 1.95 -7.93
N HIS A 131 -16.13 2.92 -7.65
CA HIS A 131 -16.46 4.08 -6.82
C HIS A 131 -16.34 5.38 -7.61
N SER A 132 -17.16 6.37 -7.27
CA SER A 132 -17.11 7.72 -7.86
C SER A 132 -16.05 8.63 -7.23
N GLY A 133 -15.24 8.09 -6.31
CA GLY A 133 -14.21 8.80 -5.56
C GLY A 133 -13.25 7.83 -4.88
N PRO A 134 -12.35 8.32 -4.01
CA PRO A 134 -11.26 7.53 -3.46
C PRO A 134 -11.73 6.24 -2.77
N VAL A 135 -11.04 5.15 -3.07
CA VAL A 135 -11.20 3.88 -2.35
C VAL A 135 -10.41 3.96 -1.04
N VAL A 136 -11.12 4.21 0.05
CA VAL A 136 -10.54 4.50 1.36
C VAL A 136 -10.33 3.25 2.22
N ASP A 137 -11.01 2.14 1.89
CA ASP A 137 -10.84 0.87 2.60
C ASP A 137 -11.03 -0.33 1.66
N LEU A 138 -10.31 -1.40 1.95
CA LEU A 138 -10.32 -2.68 1.25
C LEU A 138 -10.22 -3.81 2.25
N GLN A 139 -11.12 -4.80 2.14
CA GLN A 139 -11.10 -6.00 2.98
C GLN A 139 -11.28 -7.24 2.12
N TRP A 140 -10.31 -8.15 2.20
CA TRP A 140 -10.43 -9.48 1.61
C TRP A 140 -11.20 -10.40 2.54
N ASN A 141 -12.20 -11.11 2.01
CA ASN A 141 -12.89 -12.18 2.72
C ASN A 141 -12.08 -13.48 2.58
N PRO A 142 -11.45 -13.98 3.66
CA PRO A 142 -10.60 -15.16 3.58
C PRO A 142 -11.37 -16.46 3.31
N GLN A 143 -12.69 -16.47 3.51
CA GLN A 143 -13.53 -17.66 3.34
C GLN A 143 -14.15 -17.79 1.94
N ARG A 144 -14.35 -16.69 1.22
CA ARG A 144 -15.18 -16.67 0.00
C ARG A 144 -14.49 -16.11 -1.25
N HIS A 145 -13.19 -15.79 -1.17
CA HIS A 145 -12.46 -15.13 -2.28
C HIS A 145 -13.21 -13.90 -2.83
N LEU A 146 -13.76 -13.12 -1.90
CA LEU A 146 -14.46 -11.88 -2.20
C LEU A 146 -13.63 -10.72 -1.68
N LEU A 147 -13.56 -9.65 -2.45
CA LEU A 147 -13.06 -8.37 -1.98
C LEU A 147 -14.26 -7.48 -1.68
N ALA A 148 -14.19 -6.72 -0.60
CA ALA A 148 -15.07 -5.57 -0.36
C ALA A 148 -14.23 -4.30 -0.42
N SER A 149 -14.74 -3.28 -1.11
CA SER A 149 -14.13 -1.95 -1.16
C SER A 149 -15.13 -0.88 -0.76
N ALA A 150 -14.65 0.16 -0.08
CA ALA A 150 -15.45 1.31 0.31
C ALA A 150 -14.85 2.61 -0.26
N GLY A 151 -15.72 3.48 -0.77
CA GLY A 151 -15.31 4.76 -1.34
C GLY A 151 -16.49 5.68 -1.64
N GLY A 152 -16.37 6.96 -1.29
CA GLY A 152 -17.46 7.94 -1.40
C GLY A 152 -18.69 7.51 -0.61
N ASN A 153 -19.81 7.27 -1.31
CA ASN A 153 -21.09 6.85 -0.73
C ASN A 153 -21.44 5.39 -1.05
N SER A 154 -20.48 4.56 -1.47
CA SER A 154 -20.74 3.18 -1.90
C SER A 154 -19.77 2.16 -1.30
N THR A 155 -20.28 0.94 -1.16
CA THR A 155 -19.51 -0.29 -0.90
C THR A 155 -19.70 -1.21 -2.10
N VAL A 156 -18.60 -1.74 -2.65
CA VAL A 156 -18.60 -2.64 -3.81
C VAL A 156 -18.01 -3.99 -3.39
N PHE A 157 -18.67 -5.07 -3.81
CA PHE A 157 -18.17 -6.43 -3.66
C PHE A 157 -17.63 -6.94 -5.00
N TRP A 158 -16.45 -7.52 -4.97
CA TRP A 158 -15.78 -8.08 -6.14
C TRP A 158 -15.62 -9.58 -5.92
N SER A 159 -16.00 -10.35 -6.92
CA SER A 159 -15.80 -11.80 -6.92
C SER A 159 -14.77 -12.17 -7.97
N ALA A 160 -13.86 -13.07 -7.63
CA ALA A 160 -12.81 -13.56 -8.53
C ALA A 160 -13.32 -14.51 -9.63
N VAL A 161 -14.62 -14.54 -9.94
CA VAL A 161 -15.17 -15.42 -10.98
C VAL A 161 -14.71 -14.92 -12.35
N GLY A 162 -13.64 -15.51 -12.88
CA GLY A 162 -13.20 -15.33 -14.27
C GLY A 162 -11.94 -14.50 -14.50
N VAL A 163 -10.93 -14.62 -13.64
CA VAL A 163 -9.52 -14.33 -14.00
C VAL A 163 -8.72 -15.62 -13.97
#